data_AF-A0A349WAP6-F1
#
_entry.id   AF-A0A349WAP6-F1
#
_cell.length_a   1.000
_cell.length_b   1.000
_cell.length_c   1.000
_cell.angle_alpha   90.00
_cell.angle_beta   90.00
_cell.angle_gamma   90.00
#
_symmetry.space_group_name_H-M   'P 1'
#
loop_
_entity.id
_entity.type
_entity.pdbx_description
1 polymer ?
#
loop_
_entity_poly.entity_id
_entity_poly.type
_entity_poly.pdbx_seq_one_letter_code
_entity_poly.pdbx_strand_id
1 'polypeptide(L)'
;MSQNNTSTGFTHEKVETNNFLMIVLIVLVIAVGGLVEIVPLFFQKSTTEAVKGVEPYAPLQLMGRDVYLREGCYNCHSQMIRPFRAETLRYGH
;
A
#
# COMPACT_ATOMS: atom_id res chain seq x y z
N MET A 1 10.07 35.66 -44.74
CA MET A 1 9.58 35.96 -43.37
C MET A 1 9.16 34.64 -42.74
N SER A 2 10.02 34.05 -41.92
CA SER A 2 9.72 32.81 -41.21
C SER A 2 8.67 33.10 -40.14
N GLN A 3 7.47 32.51 -40.27
CA GLN A 3 6.45 32.61 -39.23
C GLN A 3 6.89 31.71 -38.07
N ASN A 4 7.40 32.33 -37.00
CA ASN A 4 7.61 31.66 -35.72
C ASN A 4 6.24 31.37 -35.10
N ASN A 5 5.72 30.17 -35.37
CA ASN A 5 4.61 29.60 -34.61
C ASN A 5 5.10 29.33 -33.19
N THR A 6 4.97 30.32 -32.31
CA THR A 6 5.08 30.13 -30.88
C THR A 6 3.99 29.15 -30.47
N SER A 7 4.37 27.92 -30.15
CA SER A 7 3.44 26.91 -29.64
C SER A 7 2.87 27.39 -28.30
N THR A 8 1.67 27.97 -28.35
CA THR A 8 0.88 28.41 -27.20
C THR A 8 0.23 27.20 -26.53
N GLY A 9 1.04 26.25 -26.09
CA GLY A 9 0.62 25.01 -25.42
C GLY A 9 1.55 24.62 -24.27
N PHE A 10 1.10 23.65 -23.48
CA PHE A 10 1.95 22.91 -22.53
C PHE A 10 3.01 22.15 -23.34
N THR A 11 4.22 22.69 -23.41
CA THR A 11 5.37 22.03 -24.02
C THR A 11 6.13 21.25 -22.96
N HIS A 12 6.68 20.09 -23.31
CA HIS A 12 7.46 19.25 -22.41
C HIS A 12 8.63 20.03 -21.77
N GLU A 13 9.28 20.89 -22.56
CA GLU A 13 10.35 21.79 -22.14
C GLU A 13 9.97 22.70 -20.95
N LYS A 14 8.72 23.17 -20.85
CA LYS A 14 8.26 23.99 -19.71
C LYS A 14 8.15 23.19 -18.41
N VAL A 15 7.93 21.89 -18.51
CA VAL A 15 7.88 20.99 -17.35
C VAL A 15 9.29 20.70 -16.86
N GLU A 16 10.21 20.39 -17.79
CA GLU A 16 11.60 20.06 -17.45
C GLU A 16 12.37 21.26 -16.88
N THR A 17 12.06 22.48 -17.33
CA THR A 17 12.75 23.70 -16.89
C THR A 17 12.19 24.27 -15.59
N ASN A 18 11.04 23.78 -15.10
CA ASN A 18 10.41 24.25 -13.87
C ASN A 18 10.35 23.13 -12.81
N ASN A 19 11.28 23.17 -11.86
CA ASN A 19 11.39 22.18 -10.79
C ASN A 19 10.11 22.05 -9.94
N PHE A 20 9.44 23.16 -9.63
CA PHE A 20 8.20 23.13 -8.85
C PHE A 20 7.08 22.42 -9.60
N LEU A 21 6.91 22.74 -10.88
CA LEU A 21 5.89 22.13 -11.73
C LEU A 21 6.14 20.63 -11.91
N MET A 22 7.40 20.23 -12.10
CA MET A 22 7.80 18.82 -12.17
C MET A 22 7.48 18.05 -10.89
N ILE A 23 7.81 18.59 -9.71
CA ILE A 23 7.52 17.94 -8.42
C ILE A 23 6.01 17.72 -8.24
N VAL A 24 5.19 18.75 -8.52
CA VAL A 24 3.73 18.64 -8.37
C VAL A 24 3.17 17.55 -9.29
N LEU A 25 3.59 17.50 -10.54
CA LEU A 25 3.13 16.48 -11.48
C LEU A 25 3.54 15.07 -11.05
N ILE A 26 4.77 14.87 -10.57
CA ILE A 26 5.24 13.57 -10.06
C ILE A 26 4.41 13.13 -8.86
N VAL A 27 4.19 14.02 -7.89
CA VAL A 27 3.39 13.72 -6.69
C VAL A 27 1.97 13.32 -7.08
N LEU A 28 1.33 14.05 -8.00
CA LEU A 28 -0.01 13.71 -8.48
C LEU A 28 -0.05 12.33 -9.13
N VAL A 29 0.91 12.02 -10.00
CA VAL A 29 0.95 10.73 -10.69
C VAL A 29 1.16 9.57 -9.72
N ILE A 30 2.08 9.68 -8.76
CA ILE A 30 2.33 8.64 -7.75
C ILE A 30 1.12 8.48 -6.81
N ALA A 31 0.50 9.59 -6.41
CA ALA A 31 -0.65 9.57 -5.50
C ALA A 31 -1.84 8.80 -6.09
N VAL A 32 -2.05 8.83 -7.41
CA VAL A 32 -3.13 8.09 -8.07
C VAL A 32 -3.01 6.58 -7.79
N GLY A 33 -1.81 6.00 -7.80
CA GLY A 33 -1.62 4.58 -7.49
C GLY A 33 -2.04 4.24 -6.05
N GLY A 34 -1.56 5.02 -5.09
CA GLY A 34 -1.95 4.85 -3.68
C GLY A 34 -3.45 5.05 -3.45
N LEU A 35 -4.07 6.01 -4.13
CA LEU A 35 -5.52 6.23 -4.05
C LEU A 35 -6.32 5.04 -4.57
N VAL A 36 -5.95 4.48 -5.73
CA VAL A 36 -6.68 3.36 -6.34
C VAL A 36 -6.49 2.05 -5.56
N GLU A 37 -5.32 1.81 -4.98
CA GLU A 37 -5.03 0.57 -4.26
C GLU A 37 -5.49 0.59 -2.80
N ILE A 38 -5.29 1.71 -2.08
CA ILE A 38 -5.51 1.76 -0.62
C ILE A 38 -6.94 2.21 -0.28
N VAL A 39 -7.46 3.23 -0.97
CA VAL A 39 -8.76 3.83 -0.58
C VAL A 39 -9.92 2.83 -0.67
N PRO A 40 -10.05 2.00 -1.72
CA PRO A 40 -11.15 1.03 -1.79
C PRO A 40 -11.13 -0.02 -0.68
N LEU A 41 -9.96 -0.37 -0.13
CA LEU A 41 -9.82 -1.38 0.92
C LEU A 41 -10.50 -0.97 2.24
N PHE A 42 -10.63 0.33 2.51
CA PHE A 42 -11.37 0.82 3.68
C PHE A 42 -12.88 0.55 3.60
N PHE A 43 -13.41 0.28 2.40
CA PHE A 43 -14.83 0.05 2.16
C PHE A 43 -15.14 -1.41 1.80
N GLN A 44 -14.11 -2.25 1.69
CA GLN A 44 -14.26 -3.66 1.34
C GLN A 44 -14.48 -4.52 2.60
N LYS A 45 -15.70 -5.03 2.77
CA LYS A 45 -16.09 -5.82 3.97
C LYS A 45 -15.21 -7.02 4.25
N SER A 46 -14.68 -7.69 3.22
CA SER A 46 -13.80 -8.85 3.39
C SER A 46 -12.46 -8.53 4.06
N THR A 47 -12.06 -7.25 4.11
CA THR A 47 -10.82 -6.80 4.77
C THR A 47 -11.07 -5.98 6.03
N THR A 48 -12.31 -5.52 6.26
CA THR A 48 -12.66 -4.69 7.41
C THR A 48 -13.45 -5.43 8.49
N GLU A 49 -14.13 -6.51 8.16
CA GLU A 49 -14.90 -7.32 9.12
C GLU A 49 -14.05 -8.46 9.67
N ALA A 50 -13.97 -8.56 11.00
CA ALA A 50 -13.30 -9.67 11.66
C ALA A 50 -14.06 -10.99 11.49
N VAL A 51 -13.35 -12.11 11.53
CA VAL A 51 -13.96 -13.44 11.54
C VAL A 51 -14.86 -13.60 12.77
N LYS A 52 -16.02 -14.23 12.60
CA LYS A 52 -17.00 -14.41 13.67
C LYS A 52 -16.37 -15.09 14.89
N GLY A 53 -16.58 -14.51 16.07
CA GLY A 53 -16.09 -15.04 17.34
C GLY A 53 -14.65 -14.66 17.70
N VAL A 54 -13.96 -13.90 16.85
CA VAL A 54 -12.65 -13.32 17.20
C VAL A 54 -12.84 -12.12 18.11
N GLU A 55 -12.19 -12.15 19.27
CA GLU A 55 -12.13 -11.04 20.21
C GLU A 55 -10.74 -10.36 20.16
N PRO A 56 -10.63 -9.10 20.60
CA PRO A 56 -9.33 -8.46 20.79
C PRO A 56 -8.44 -9.24 21.75
N TYR A 57 -7.13 -9.18 21.55
CA TYR A 57 -6.18 -9.86 22.43
C TYR A 57 -6.32 -9.43 23.89
N ALA A 58 -6.28 -10.40 24.80
CA ALA A 58 -6.20 -10.13 26.24
C ALA A 58 -4.91 -9.36 26.57
N PRO A 59 -4.86 -8.57 27.67
CA PRO A 59 -3.71 -7.72 27.97
C PRO A 59 -2.37 -8.48 27.98
N LEU A 60 -2.34 -9.69 28.56
CA LEU A 60 -1.12 -10.50 28.59
C LEU A 60 -0.68 -10.97 27.19
N GLN A 61 -1.63 -11.33 26.33
CA GLN A 61 -1.35 -11.74 24.94
C GLN A 61 -0.88 -10.57 24.09
N LEU A 62 -1.46 -9.38 24.30
CA LEU A 62 -1.03 -8.16 23.64
C LEU A 62 0.42 -7.81 24.00
N MET A 63 0.78 -7.89 25.29
CA MET A 63 2.17 -7.74 25.73
C MET A 63 3.08 -8.82 25.12
N GLY A 64 2.60 -10.06 24.99
CA GLY A 64 3.31 -11.13 24.29
C GLY A 64 3.56 -10.82 22.80
N ARG A 65 2.59 -10.21 22.10
CA ARG A 65 2.75 -9.76 20.72
C ARG A 65 3.79 -8.65 20.60
N ASP A 66 3.84 -7.73 21.55
CA ASP A 66 4.86 -6.67 21.54
C ASP A 66 6.27 -7.24 21.73
N VAL A 67 6.42 -8.27 22.57
CA VAL A 67 7.68 -9.03 22.66
C VAL A 67 7.99 -9.74 21.34
N TYR A 68 7.00 -10.40 20.72
CA TYR A 68 7.19 -11.05 19.41
C TYR A 68 7.70 -10.08 18.33
N LEU A 69 7.19 -8.85 18.30
CA LEU A 69 7.66 -7.80 17.40
C LEU A 69 9.06 -7.32 17.77
N ARG A 70 9.33 -7.08 19.06
CA ARG A 70 10.63 -6.61 19.57
C ARG A 70 11.76 -7.58 19.25
N GLU A 71 11.53 -8.88 19.41
CA GLU A 71 12.51 -9.93 19.12
C GLU A 71 12.61 -10.22 17.60
N GLY A 72 11.83 -9.54 16.76
CA GLY A 72 11.88 -9.70 15.32
C GLY A 72 11.46 -11.08 14.84
N CYS A 73 10.61 -11.80 15.59
CA CYS A 73 10.20 -13.17 15.26
C CYS A 73 9.57 -13.27 13.87
N TYR A 74 8.91 -12.21 13.39
CA TYR A 74 8.32 -12.14 12.05
C TYR A 74 9.35 -12.23 10.91
N ASN A 75 10.64 -11.99 11.17
CA ASN A 75 11.70 -12.15 10.17
C ASN A 75 11.95 -13.62 9.80
N CYS A 76 11.60 -14.55 10.68
CA CYS A 76 11.75 -16.00 10.45
C CYS A 76 10.42 -16.76 10.41
N HIS A 77 9.34 -16.18 10.95
CA HIS A 77 8.04 -16.84 11.09
C HIS A 77 6.95 -16.11 10.32
N SER A 78 6.41 -16.76 9.28
CA SER A 78 5.23 -16.26 8.57
C SER A 78 3.96 -16.50 9.40
N GLN A 79 3.01 -15.56 9.28
CA GLN A 79 1.70 -15.62 9.95
C GLN A 79 0.55 -15.65 8.93
N MET A 80 0.83 -16.07 7.70
CA MET A 80 -0.16 -16.17 6.64
C MET A 80 0.05 -17.48 5.87
N ILE A 81 -0.96 -18.35 5.93
CA ILE A 81 -1.02 -19.60 5.16
C ILE A 81 -1.59 -19.27 3.79
N ARG A 82 -0.90 -19.66 2.70
CA ARG A 82 -1.40 -19.43 1.34
C ARG A 82 -2.42 -20.50 0.96
N PRO A 83 -3.35 -20.23 0.03
CA PRO A 83 -4.44 -21.14 -0.33
C PRO A 83 -3.98 -22.27 -1.27
N PHE A 84 -2.89 -22.95 -0.93
CA PHE A 84 -2.40 -24.14 -1.62
C PHE A 84 -2.67 -25.38 -0.79
N ARG A 85 -3.09 -26.47 -1.45
CA ARG A 85 -3.34 -27.77 -0.78
C ARG A 85 -2.18 -28.21 0.12
N ALA A 86 -0.94 -28.07 -0.35
CA ALA A 86 0.24 -28.48 0.42
C ALA A 86 0.42 -27.69 1.71
N GLU A 87 0.09 -26.39 1.72
CA GLU A 87 0.19 -25.55 2.92
C GLU A 87 -0.95 -25.83 3.89
N THR A 88 -2.19 -25.95 3.41
CA THR A 88 -3.33 -26.30 4.25
C THR A 88 -3.16 -27.67 4.92
N LEU A 89 -2.61 -28.66 4.21
CA LEU A 89 -2.31 -29.98 4.80
C LEU A 89 -1.20 -29.92 5.86
N ARG A 90 -0.29 -28.95 5.78
CA ARG A 90 0.85 -28.81 6.70
C ARG A 90 0.50 -27.97 7.92
N TYR A 91 -0.19 -26.85 7.73
CA TYR A 91 -0.39 -25.81 8.74
C TYR A 91 -1.85 -25.70 9.21
N GLY A 92 -2.78 -26.34 8.51
CA GLY A 92 -4.22 -26.22 8.80
C GLY A 92 -4.86 -25.02 8.11
N HIS A 93 -6.02 -24.61 8.63
CA HIS A 93 -6.81 -23.47 8.18
C HIS A 93 -7.08 -22.54 9.36
#